data_AF-A0A285J0C8-F1
#
_entry.id   AF-A0A285J0C8-F1
#
_cell.length_a   1.000
_cell.length_b   1.000
_cell.length_c   1.000
_cell.angle_alpha   90.00
_cell.angle_beta   90.00
_cell.angle_gamma   90.00
#
_symmetry.space_group_name_H-M   'P 1'
#
loop_
_entity.id
_entity.type
_entity.pdbx_description
1 polymer ?
#
loop_
_entity_poly.entity_id
_entity_poly.type
_entity_poly.pdbx_seq_one_letter_code
_entity_poly.pdbx_strand_id
1 'polypeptide(L)'
;MKTPLQPEQWRVLGALITRCGERARLGDVLKQQDASPEAVCDLAERGLIVAKLHGDEVERLTPGLIKTYRQRIYLTMSRQGESYANDDPHRVLRSPGRSRMGLSLSYMLGMIAMDELTDLVRWGLLEAVTVDDTIDLADARQRWPGSSYVILPGGAEVHTHDVIIRTTRAGQLYVERY
;
A
#
# COMPACT_ATOMS: atom_id res chain seq x y z
N MET A 1 6.56 17.83 16.09
CA MET A 1 5.58 17.42 15.05
C MET A 1 6.32 16.65 13.98
N LYS A 2 5.82 15.47 13.58
CA LYS A 2 6.37 14.73 12.44
C LYS A 2 6.02 15.50 11.15
N THR A 3 6.97 15.78 10.26
CA THR A 3 6.69 16.44 8.97
C THR A 3 5.81 15.54 8.11
N PRO A 4 4.65 15.99 7.62
CA PRO A 4 3.79 15.18 6.75
C PRO A 4 4.54 14.65 5.52
N LEU A 5 4.17 13.46 5.06
CA LEU A 5 4.71 12.90 3.82
C LEU A 5 3.92 13.44 2.63
N GLN A 6 4.62 13.72 1.54
CA GLN A 6 4.01 14.09 0.27
C GLN A 6 3.29 12.87 -0.35
N PRO A 7 2.28 13.09 -1.22
CA PRO A 7 1.55 12.00 -1.86
C PRO A 7 2.44 10.96 -2.54
N GLU A 8 3.50 11.41 -3.21
CA GLU A 8 4.48 10.55 -3.88
C GLU A 8 5.23 9.62 -2.90
N GLN A 9 5.59 10.13 -1.73
CA GLN A 9 6.26 9.36 -0.68
C GLN A 9 5.31 8.33 -0.07
N TRP A 10 4.03 8.69 0.07
CA TRP A 10 3.01 7.76 0.48
C TRP A 10 2.80 6.63 -0.53
N ARG A 11 2.89 6.89 -1.83
CA ARG A 11 2.84 5.82 -2.84
C ARG A 11 4.03 4.85 -2.71
N VAL A 12 5.23 5.37 -2.43
CA VAL A 12 6.40 4.53 -2.13
C VAL A 12 6.17 3.67 -0.89
N LEU A 13 5.74 4.27 0.23
CA LEU A 13 5.44 3.51 1.46
C LEU A 13 4.31 2.50 1.25
N GLY A 14 3.22 2.88 0.57
CA GLY A 14 2.11 1.99 0.23
C GLY A 14 2.60 0.76 -0.53
N ALA A 15 3.49 0.94 -1.53
CA ALA A 15 4.08 -0.20 -2.22
C ALA A 15 4.90 -1.12 -1.29
N LEU A 16 5.60 -0.59 -0.29
CA LEU A 16 6.31 -1.42 0.69
C LEU A 16 5.37 -2.10 1.69
N ILE A 17 4.27 -1.45 2.06
CA ILE A 17 3.20 -2.03 2.90
C ILE A 17 2.58 -3.23 2.18
N THR A 18 2.30 -3.11 0.88
CA THR A 18 1.72 -4.21 0.07
C THR A 18 2.62 -5.44 -0.05
N ARG A 19 3.89 -5.30 0.32
CA ARG A 19 4.88 -6.37 0.33
C ARG A 19 5.03 -7.03 1.70
N CYS A 20 4.34 -6.56 2.74
CA CYS A 20 4.29 -7.20 4.06
C CYS A 20 5.68 -7.56 4.64
N GLY A 21 6.66 -6.67 4.49
CA GLY A 21 8.04 -6.89 4.96
C GLY A 21 8.96 -7.56 3.94
N GLU A 22 8.44 -8.04 2.80
CA GLU A 22 9.28 -8.44 1.68
C GLU A 22 9.99 -7.23 1.06
N ARG A 23 11.20 -7.49 0.56
CA ARG A 23 11.99 -6.49 -0.15
C ARG A 23 11.39 -6.15 -1.51
N ALA A 24 11.23 -4.86 -1.82
CA ALA A 24 10.80 -4.39 -3.12
C ALA A 24 11.98 -3.90 -3.95
N ARG A 25 12.07 -4.27 -5.23
CA ARG A 25 13.10 -3.71 -6.10
C ARG A 25 12.79 -2.24 -6.38
N LEU A 26 13.77 -1.35 -6.18
CA LEU A 26 13.59 0.10 -6.35
C LEU A 26 13.06 0.46 -7.74
N GLY A 27 13.60 -0.16 -8.80
CA GLY A 27 13.14 0.07 -10.17
C GLY A 27 11.64 -0.22 -10.37
N ASP A 28 11.09 -1.22 -9.69
CA ASP A 28 9.67 -1.56 -9.78
C ASP A 28 8.82 -0.56 -9.01
N VAL A 29 9.27 -0.13 -7.83
CA VAL A 29 8.58 0.88 -7.02
C VAL A 29 8.48 2.19 -7.79
N LEU A 30 9.60 2.72 -8.31
CA LEU A 30 9.61 3.98 -9.08
C LEU A 30 8.65 3.93 -10.28
N LYS A 31 8.63 2.80 -11.00
CA LYS A 31 7.79 2.62 -12.20
C LYS A 31 6.30 2.45 -11.87
N GLN A 32 5.98 1.61 -10.88
CA GLN A 32 4.59 1.25 -10.58
C GLN A 32 3.88 2.34 -9.78
N GLN A 33 4.61 3.09 -8.96
CA GLN A 33 4.04 4.10 -8.06
C GLN A 33 4.12 5.52 -8.60
N ASP A 34 4.71 5.73 -9.78
CA ASP A 34 4.97 7.06 -10.34
C ASP A 34 5.66 7.93 -9.27
N ALA A 35 6.85 7.47 -8.88
CA ALA A 35 7.64 8.06 -7.80
C ALA A 35 9.02 8.49 -8.30
N SER A 36 9.41 9.69 -7.87
CA SER A 36 10.68 10.33 -8.13
C SER A 36 11.79 9.71 -7.28
N PRO A 37 13.04 9.66 -7.79
CA PRO A 37 14.21 9.32 -6.98
C PRO A 37 14.32 10.16 -5.71
N GLU A 38 13.95 11.44 -5.78
CA GLU A 38 13.99 12.41 -4.69
C GLU A 38 13.06 12.02 -3.55
N ALA A 39 11.82 11.60 -3.86
CA ALA A 39 10.88 11.11 -2.84
C ALA A 39 11.41 9.90 -2.08
N VAL A 40 12.09 8.98 -2.78
CA VAL A 40 12.72 7.80 -2.16
C VAL A 40 13.92 8.18 -1.31
N CYS A 41 14.76 9.10 -1.79
CA CYS A 41 15.90 9.63 -1.03
C CYS A 41 15.43 10.29 0.28
N ASP A 42 14.42 11.17 0.23
CA ASP A 42 13.90 11.82 1.45
C ASP A 42 13.32 10.80 2.44
N LEU A 43 12.62 9.76 1.96
CA LEU A 43 12.14 8.68 2.84
C LEU A 43 13.28 7.92 3.53
N ALA A 44 14.39 7.68 2.81
CA ALA A 44 15.57 7.01 3.36
C ALA A 44 16.31 7.92 4.35
N GLU A 45 16.50 9.20 4.02
CA GLU A 45 17.12 10.21 4.91
C GLU A 45 16.32 10.40 6.20
N ARG A 46 14.99 10.30 6.12
CA ARG A 46 14.08 10.33 7.28
C ARG A 46 14.05 9.02 8.08
N GLY A 47 14.80 7.99 7.66
CA GLY A 47 14.87 6.69 8.32
C GLY A 47 13.58 5.87 8.21
N LEU A 48 12.66 6.19 7.29
CA LEU A 48 11.39 5.48 7.13
C LEU A 48 11.50 4.23 6.26
N ILE A 49 12.52 4.20 5.39
CA ILE A 49 12.84 3.04 4.56
C ILE A 49 14.33 2.75 4.64
N VAL A 50 14.69 1.49 4.40
CA VAL A 50 16.06 1.01 4.32
C VAL A 50 16.32 0.57 2.88
N ALA A 51 17.40 1.06 2.27
CA ALA A 51 17.85 0.66 0.95
C ALA A 51 19.02 -0.32 1.08
N LYS A 52 18.98 -1.43 0.34
CA LYS A 52 20.04 -2.44 0.30
C LYS A 52 20.56 -2.64 -1.12
N LEU A 53 21.88 -2.65 -1.28
CA LEU A 53 22.56 -2.94 -2.53
C LEU A 53 23.48 -4.14 -2.31
N HIS A 54 23.29 -5.22 -3.07
CA HIS A 54 24.03 -6.48 -2.90
C HIS A 54 23.93 -7.15 -1.51
N GLY A 55 22.94 -6.76 -0.70
CA GLY A 55 22.71 -7.30 0.64
C GLY A 55 23.11 -6.33 1.74
N ASP A 56 23.98 -5.37 1.43
CA ASP A 56 24.46 -4.36 2.36
C ASP A 56 23.55 -3.14 2.37
N GLU A 57 23.35 -2.58 3.54
CA GLU A 57 22.60 -1.34 3.71
C GLU A 57 23.37 -0.16 3.08
N VAL A 58 22.64 0.66 2.33
CA VAL A 58 23.19 1.86 1.71
C VAL A 58 23.03 3.00 2.70
N GLU A 59 24.13 3.39 3.35
CA GLU A 59 24.14 4.46 4.37
C GLU A 59 23.57 5.79 3.86
N ARG A 60 23.83 6.11 2.58
CA ARG A 60 23.34 7.34 1.95
C ARG A 60 22.83 7.07 0.54
N LEU A 61 21.51 7.06 0.40
CA LEU A 61 20.87 6.93 -0.91
C LEU A 61 20.83 8.29 -1.61
N THR A 62 21.36 8.37 -2.83
CA THR A 62 21.36 9.61 -3.64
C THR A 62 20.70 9.40 -5.00
N PRO A 63 20.16 10.44 -5.67
CA PRO A 63 19.58 10.29 -7.00
C PRO A 63 20.56 9.70 -8.03
N GLY A 64 21.86 9.99 -7.92
CA GLY A 64 22.91 9.42 -8.77
C GLY A 64 23.09 7.91 -8.57
N LEU A 65 23.04 7.43 -7.32
CA LEU A 65 23.06 5.99 -7.01
C LEU A 65 21.80 5.30 -7.52
N ILE A 66 20.63 5.92 -7.34
CA ILE A 66 19.36 5.40 -7.86
C ILE A 66 19.45 5.28 -9.38
N LYS A 67 19.89 6.33 -10.09
CA LYS A 67 20.03 6.31 -11.56
C LYS A 67 20.91 5.15 -12.04
N THR A 68 22.02 4.89 -11.35
CA THR A 68 23.01 3.88 -11.73
C THR A 68 22.58 2.46 -11.34
N TYR A 69 21.98 2.28 -10.16
CA TYR A 69 21.78 0.97 -9.53
C TYR A 69 20.32 0.62 -9.20
N ARG A 70 19.32 1.38 -9.68
CA ARG A 70 17.89 1.13 -9.36
C ARG A 70 17.39 -0.31 -9.54
N GLN A 71 17.98 -1.09 -10.44
CA GLN A 71 17.61 -2.50 -10.66
C GLN A 71 18.24 -3.48 -9.66
N ARG A 72 19.26 -3.03 -8.92
CA ARG A 72 20.00 -3.81 -7.92
C ARG A 72 19.71 -3.37 -6.48
N ILE A 73 19.11 -2.19 -6.31
CA ILE A 73 18.70 -1.68 -5.01
C ILE A 73 17.35 -2.31 -4.63
N TYR A 74 17.28 -2.83 -3.42
CA TYR A 74 16.06 -3.28 -2.78
C TYR A 74 15.70 -2.33 -1.65
N LEU A 75 14.40 -2.09 -1.48
CA LEU A 75 13.83 -1.29 -0.42
C LEU A 75 13.07 -2.19 0.56
N THR A 76 13.19 -1.87 1.84
CA THR A 76 12.33 -2.40 2.89
C THR A 76 11.86 -1.25 3.76
N MET A 77 10.66 -1.36 4.34
CA MET A 77 10.22 -0.38 5.33
C MET A 77 11.03 -0.58 6.62
N SER A 78 11.37 0.51 7.30
CA SER A 78 11.99 0.42 8.63
C SER A 78 10.91 0.28 9.70
N ARG A 79 11.30 -0.09 10.93
CA ARG A 79 10.38 -0.10 12.09
C ARG A 79 9.78 1.29 12.34
N GLN A 80 10.54 2.35 12.09
CA GLN A 80 10.06 3.72 12.20
C GLN A 80 9.07 4.05 11.08
N GLY A 81 9.32 3.57 9.85
CA GLY A 81 8.38 3.67 8.74
C GLY A 81 7.05 2.99 9.02
N GLU A 82 7.09 1.78 9.57
CA GLU A 82 5.89 1.05 9.99
C GLU A 82 5.09 1.82 11.05
N SER A 83 5.75 2.27 12.11
CA SER A 83 5.10 3.10 13.14
C SER A 83 4.53 4.38 12.55
N TYR A 84 5.27 5.05 11.65
CA TYR A 84 4.80 6.26 10.98
C TYR A 84 3.52 5.99 10.18
N ALA A 85 3.51 4.92 9.39
CA ALA A 85 2.35 4.54 8.58
C ALA A 85 1.14 4.16 9.44
N ASN A 86 1.38 3.45 10.55
CA ASN A 86 0.32 3.04 11.47
C ASN A 86 -0.27 4.23 12.25
N ASP A 87 0.50 5.26 12.53
CA ASP A 87 0.02 6.47 13.23
C ASP A 87 -0.82 7.40 12.32
N ASP A 88 -0.81 7.20 10.99
CA ASP A 88 -1.53 8.07 10.06
C ASP A 88 -3.04 7.76 10.05
N PRO A 89 -3.91 8.75 10.28
CA PRO A 89 -5.36 8.54 10.33
C PRO A 89 -5.96 8.19 8.97
N HIS A 90 -5.27 8.50 7.87
CA HIS A 90 -5.70 8.23 6.51
C HIS A 90 -4.98 7.01 5.90
N ARG A 91 -4.22 6.25 6.70
CA ARG A 91 -3.40 5.11 6.24
C ARG A 91 -4.18 4.13 5.37
N VAL A 92 -5.45 3.88 5.69
CA VAL A 92 -6.31 2.94 4.97
C VAL A 92 -6.48 3.34 3.50
N LEU A 93 -6.50 4.63 3.19
CA LEU A 93 -6.58 5.15 1.82
C LEU A 93 -5.20 5.26 1.15
N ARG A 94 -4.13 5.42 1.94
CA ARG A 94 -2.75 5.59 1.45
C ARG A 94 -2.05 4.25 1.16
N SER A 95 -2.31 3.21 1.96
CA SER A 95 -1.62 1.92 1.95
C SER A 95 -1.88 1.04 0.72
N PRO A 96 -3.12 0.88 0.21
CA PRO A 96 -3.37 0.07 -0.99
C PRO A 96 -2.74 0.68 -2.25
N GLY A 97 -2.45 1.99 -2.22
CA GLY A 97 -1.82 2.73 -3.30
C GLY A 97 -2.56 2.62 -4.64
N ARG A 98 -1.88 3.00 -5.72
CA ARG A 98 -2.31 2.75 -7.11
C ARG A 98 -1.73 1.46 -7.69
N SER A 99 -1.08 0.65 -6.84
CA SER A 99 -0.40 -0.56 -7.29
C SER A 99 -1.40 -1.53 -7.91
N ARG A 100 -1.05 -2.12 -9.07
CA ARG A 100 -1.81 -3.25 -9.63
C ARG A 100 -1.94 -4.41 -8.63
N MET A 101 -0.99 -4.52 -7.70
CA MET A 101 -0.99 -5.57 -6.69
C MET A 101 -2.01 -5.34 -5.57
N GLY A 102 -2.36 -4.09 -5.24
CA GLY A 102 -3.23 -3.73 -4.11
C GLY A 102 -2.86 -4.40 -2.78
N LEU A 103 -3.80 -4.44 -1.85
CA LEU A 103 -3.70 -5.18 -0.59
C LEU A 103 -4.76 -6.27 -0.54
N SER A 104 -4.45 -7.45 0.01
CA SER A 104 -5.49 -8.45 0.21
C SER A 104 -6.55 -7.96 1.20
N LEU A 105 -7.80 -8.37 1.03
CA LEU A 105 -8.88 -8.03 1.96
C LEU A 105 -8.55 -8.53 3.38
N SER A 106 -7.96 -9.73 3.50
CA SER A 106 -7.46 -10.24 4.80
C SER A 106 -6.55 -9.24 5.50
N TYR A 107 -5.63 -8.61 4.76
CA TYR A 107 -4.71 -7.63 5.31
C TYR A 107 -5.45 -6.34 5.70
N MET A 108 -6.33 -5.84 4.82
CA MET A 108 -7.12 -4.64 5.09
C MET A 108 -7.99 -4.79 6.34
N LEU A 109 -8.59 -5.96 6.56
CA LEU A 109 -9.37 -6.26 7.76
C LEU A 109 -8.53 -6.34 9.04
N GLY A 110 -7.21 -6.48 8.92
CA GLY A 110 -6.29 -6.29 10.04
C GLY A 110 -6.06 -4.82 10.40
N MET A 111 -6.41 -3.88 9.52
CA MET A 111 -6.19 -2.43 9.69
C MET A 111 -7.43 -1.66 10.10
N ILE A 112 -8.60 -2.11 9.64
CA ILE A 112 -9.90 -1.43 9.75
C ILE A 112 -11.03 -2.47 9.82
N ALA A 113 -12.17 -2.14 10.42
CA ALA A 113 -13.31 -3.03 10.48
C ALA A 113 -14.00 -3.19 9.10
N MET A 114 -14.75 -4.29 8.91
CA MET A 114 -15.38 -4.61 7.62
C MET A 114 -16.46 -3.58 7.24
N ASP A 115 -17.22 -3.08 8.20
CA ASP A 115 -18.24 -2.04 8.00
C ASP A 115 -17.62 -0.73 7.51
N GLU A 116 -16.56 -0.27 8.20
CA GLU A 116 -15.82 0.91 7.79
C GLU A 116 -15.19 0.75 6.39
N LEU A 117 -14.63 -0.43 6.08
CA LEU A 117 -14.12 -0.74 4.75
C LEU A 117 -15.22 -0.69 3.68
N THR A 118 -16.39 -1.24 4.00
CA THR A 118 -17.57 -1.24 3.11
C THR A 118 -18.03 0.18 2.83
N ASP A 119 -18.03 1.05 3.82
CA ASP A 119 -18.37 2.47 3.65
C ASP A 119 -17.38 3.19 2.73
N LEU A 120 -16.08 2.94 2.87
CA LEU A 120 -15.06 3.48 1.95
C LEU A 120 -15.25 3.01 0.50
N VAL A 121 -15.68 1.76 0.29
CA VAL A 121 -16.02 1.23 -1.04
C VAL A 121 -17.30 1.88 -1.56
N ARG A 122 -18.34 2.02 -0.74
CA ARG A 122 -19.61 2.70 -1.10
C ARG A 122 -19.40 4.17 -1.47
N TRP A 123 -18.50 4.85 -0.78
CA TRP A 123 -18.10 6.22 -1.13
C TRP A 123 -17.20 6.28 -2.38
N GLY A 124 -16.87 5.14 -2.96
CA GLY A 124 -16.04 5.02 -4.15
C GLY A 124 -14.59 5.42 -3.92
N LEU A 125 -14.09 5.40 -2.67
CA LEU A 125 -12.71 5.73 -2.33
C LEU A 125 -11.77 4.53 -2.45
N LEU A 126 -12.31 3.33 -2.23
CA LEU A 126 -11.64 2.05 -2.43
C LEU A 126 -12.43 1.20 -3.44
N GLU A 127 -11.74 0.28 -4.09
CA GLU A 127 -12.33 -0.77 -4.92
C GLU A 127 -11.80 -2.14 -4.47
N ALA A 128 -12.58 -3.19 -4.69
CA ALA A 128 -12.22 -4.57 -4.41
C ALA A 128 -12.37 -5.40 -5.67
N VAL A 129 -11.36 -6.20 -6.02
CA VAL A 129 -11.37 -7.04 -7.22
C VAL A 129 -10.81 -8.42 -6.91
N THR A 130 -11.29 -9.45 -7.60
CA THR A 130 -10.59 -10.73 -7.68
C THR A 130 -9.55 -10.72 -8.80
N VAL A 131 -8.78 -11.80 -8.91
CA VAL A 131 -7.94 -12.10 -10.09
C VAL A 131 -8.73 -12.02 -11.41
N ASP A 132 -10.03 -12.33 -11.37
CA ASP A 132 -10.95 -12.31 -12.51
C ASP A 132 -11.82 -11.03 -12.59
N ASP A 133 -11.52 -9.99 -11.79
CA ASP A 133 -12.14 -8.65 -11.80
C ASP A 133 -13.66 -8.58 -11.48
N THR A 134 -14.23 -9.54 -10.75
CA THR A 134 -15.70 -9.61 -10.51
C THR A 134 -16.15 -9.45 -9.05
N ILE A 135 -15.80 -8.36 -8.36
CA ILE A 135 -16.28 -8.14 -6.99
C ILE A 135 -16.94 -6.77 -6.82
N ASP A 136 -18.12 -6.78 -6.20
CA ASP A 136 -18.70 -5.64 -5.50
C ASP A 136 -18.65 -5.90 -4.00
N LEU A 137 -17.81 -5.15 -3.29
CA LEU A 137 -17.67 -5.28 -1.84
C LEU A 137 -18.77 -4.53 -1.08
N ALA A 138 -19.49 -3.60 -1.72
CA ALA A 138 -20.47 -2.72 -1.06
C ALA A 138 -21.62 -3.50 -0.40
N ASP A 139 -21.91 -4.69 -0.94
CA ASP A 139 -22.95 -5.61 -0.46
C ASP A 139 -22.40 -6.99 -0.04
N ALA A 140 -21.07 -7.17 -0.07
CA ALA A 140 -20.44 -8.41 0.38
C ALA A 140 -20.52 -8.55 1.90
N ARG A 141 -20.65 -9.80 2.39
CA ARG A 141 -20.69 -10.08 3.83
C ARG A 141 -19.61 -11.07 4.23
N GLN A 142 -18.87 -10.75 5.29
CA GLN A 142 -17.99 -11.74 5.92
C GLN A 142 -18.83 -12.73 6.73
N ARG A 143 -18.50 -14.03 6.71
CA ARG A 143 -19.29 -15.06 7.43
C ARG A 143 -19.31 -14.83 8.95
N TRP A 144 -18.19 -14.42 9.50
CA TRP A 144 -18.00 -14.00 10.90
C TRP A 144 -16.70 -13.19 11.01
N PRO A 145 -16.52 -12.36 12.07
CA PRO A 145 -15.28 -11.62 12.28
C PRO A 145 -14.05 -12.54 12.25
N GLY A 146 -13.08 -12.22 11.39
CA GLY A 146 -11.85 -13.01 11.23
C GLY A 146 -11.97 -14.25 10.32
N SER A 147 -13.08 -14.42 9.59
CA SER A 147 -13.23 -15.49 8.60
C SER A 147 -12.31 -15.29 7.39
N SER A 148 -11.74 -16.39 6.88
CA SER A 148 -10.96 -16.43 5.63
C SER A 148 -11.81 -16.36 4.34
N TYR A 149 -13.13 -16.21 4.46
CA TYR A 149 -14.07 -16.16 3.35
C TYR A 149 -15.04 -14.99 3.45
N VAL A 150 -15.41 -14.47 2.29
CA VAL A 150 -16.51 -13.51 2.09
C VAL A 150 -17.55 -14.08 1.14
N ILE A 151 -18.81 -13.73 1.39
CA ILE A 151 -19.95 -14.07 0.56
C ILE A 151 -20.23 -12.87 -0.36
N LEU A 152 -20.14 -13.10 -1.67
CA LEU A 152 -20.44 -12.11 -2.70
C LEU A 152 -21.95 -11.91 -2.90
N PRO A 153 -22.37 -10.80 -3.52
CA PRO A 153 -23.73 -10.65 -4.03
C PRO A 153 -24.09 -11.85 -4.93
N GLY A 154 -25.14 -12.61 -4.56
CA GLY A 154 -25.52 -13.85 -5.24
C GLY A 154 -25.10 -15.15 -4.54
N GLY A 155 -24.37 -15.07 -3.42
CA GLY A 155 -24.14 -16.21 -2.53
C GLY A 155 -22.87 -17.02 -2.79
N ALA A 156 -22.05 -16.64 -3.76
CA ALA A 156 -20.75 -17.27 -4.00
C ALA A 156 -19.75 -16.96 -2.87
N GLU A 157 -18.97 -17.96 -2.47
CA GLU A 157 -17.90 -17.80 -1.47
C GLU A 157 -16.55 -17.59 -2.15
N VAL A 158 -15.81 -16.57 -1.70
CA VAL A 158 -14.45 -16.27 -2.17
C VAL A 158 -13.52 -16.13 -0.98
N HIS A 159 -12.30 -16.65 -1.13
CA HIS A 159 -11.27 -16.48 -0.13
C HIS A 159 -10.84 -15.01 -0.01
N THR A 160 -10.73 -14.50 1.22
CA THR A 160 -10.39 -13.10 1.47
C THR A 160 -8.98 -12.71 1.01
N HIS A 161 -8.07 -13.68 0.85
CA HIS A 161 -6.74 -13.40 0.32
C HIS A 161 -6.72 -13.22 -1.20
N ASP A 162 -7.73 -13.74 -1.91
CA ASP A 162 -7.88 -13.60 -3.36
C ASP A 162 -8.60 -12.30 -3.75
N VAL A 163 -9.15 -11.59 -2.77
CA VAL A 163 -9.75 -10.27 -2.95
C VAL A 163 -8.68 -9.21 -2.74
N ILE A 164 -8.41 -8.42 -3.77
CA ILE A 164 -7.46 -7.33 -3.79
C ILE A 164 -8.19 -6.00 -3.65
N ILE A 165 -7.84 -5.24 -2.63
CA ILE A 165 -8.31 -3.88 -2.34
C ILE A 165 -7.33 -2.87 -2.94
N ARG A 166 -7.85 -1.85 -3.61
CA ARG A 166 -7.07 -0.76 -4.22
C ARG A 166 -7.71 0.58 -3.90
N THR A 167 -6.91 1.64 -3.94
CA THR A 167 -7.42 3.01 -3.81
C THR A 167 -7.85 3.54 -5.18
N THR A 168 -9.09 3.99 -5.30
CA THR A 168 -9.62 4.56 -6.56
C THR A 168 -9.01 5.93 -6.85
N ARG A 169 -9.30 6.50 -8.03
CA ARG A 169 -8.96 7.89 -8.33
C ARG A 169 -9.55 8.88 -7.32
N ALA A 170 -10.79 8.65 -6.87
CA ALA A 170 -11.44 9.53 -5.89
C ALA A 170 -10.75 9.42 -4.51
N GLY A 171 -10.38 8.21 -4.09
CA GLY A 171 -9.60 7.98 -2.88
C GLY A 171 -8.23 8.67 -2.93
N GLN A 172 -7.55 8.64 -4.07
CA GLN A 172 -6.28 9.36 -4.25
C GLN A 172 -6.46 10.89 -4.13
N LEU A 173 -7.49 11.45 -4.77
CA LEU A 173 -7.79 12.88 -4.66
C LEU A 173 -8.19 13.30 -3.24
N TYR A 174 -8.87 12.43 -2.50
CA TYR A 174 -9.17 12.65 -1.08
C TYR A 174 -7.87 12.78 -0.29
N VAL A 175 -6.96 11.82 -0.45
CA VAL A 175 -5.64 11.79 0.22
C VAL A 175 -4.76 12.99 -0.13
N GLU A 176 -4.86 13.53 -1.35
CA GLU A 176 -4.09 14.71 -1.76
C GLU A 176 -4.59 16.03 -1.13
N ARG A 177 -5.81 16.05 -0.57
CA ARG A 177 -6.42 17.25 0.05
C ARG A 177 -6.22 17.32 1.57
N TYR A 178 -5.84 16.21 2.21
CA TYR A 178 -5.69 16.06 3.66
C TYR A 178 -4.28 15.55 4.02
#